data_AF-A0A8J3GI56-F1
#
_entry.id   AF-A0A8J3GI56-F1
#
_cell.length_a   1.000
_cell.length_b   1.000
_cell.length_c   1.000
_cell.angle_alpha   90.00
_cell.angle_beta   90.00
_cell.angle_gamma   90.00
#
_symmetry.space_group_name_H-M   'P 1'
#
loop_
_entity.id
_entity.type
_entity.pdbx_description
1 polymer ?
#
loop_
_entity_poly.entity_id
_entity_poly.type
_entity_poly.pdbx_seq_one_letter_code
_entity_poly.pdbx_strand_id
1 'polypeptide(L)'
;MTILFDKRFSRTLDTLVADAIGPFEAWTFDDAKSRKAAQDALAAKGVKAHIRSAYKPLLHFFLEEVQLVGLESVRIVFPVHPNAPANRFTLEAYPLAAMLGDAKFEFVAQTIGADVLPAYDVQLTYTDGAQALHHVLAPNRVHTDLAGETNLSPTGWLRNHPAHEGIRLDTDYEALFEEAMQAIAAHEWGGTEPYFEELNISATYPAEDERLSHGDEAVSLREALHEEFYFSLLEFFQKKSGRPLGDRGLRPGQIVPEIVLGAVPSVCVSLRKLDRSVETGATFDLETIAEPPYVTQIEAELDAIGGETFEATTRSGRIVRARYVKGTDAPVMISGGQHANENTGIVGALRAAKLLRQRPGAHFTISPLENPDGYALHQRLRLVNPRHMHHAARYTAFGDDLEYRTAENTGGNLGEKNIRNGATDLTHAPLHVNLHGYPSHEWTRPLSGYVPRNFAMWTLPKGFFLVMRHHEGWDRRADTMLNHVTRQLGKIPGLITYNDAQIELYEIHAGETGFRIINGFPCLVSVDDRHTAPLTLITEYPDETIYGDDFIAGHTAQMVTVISAYDAMQMIVQYG
;
A
#
# COMPACT_ATOMS: atom_id res chain seq x y z
N MET A 1 -17.46 0.45 24.15
CA MET A 1 -17.38 1.25 22.91
C MET A 1 -17.87 2.64 23.22
N THR A 2 -17.14 3.67 22.79
CA THR A 2 -17.54 5.08 22.95
C THR A 2 -17.68 5.70 21.57
N ILE A 3 -18.84 6.23 21.22
CA ILE A 3 -19.06 6.87 19.91
C ILE A 3 -18.61 8.33 20.00
N LEU A 4 -17.78 8.76 19.04
CA LEU A 4 -17.29 10.14 18.90
C LEU A 4 -18.09 10.92 17.86
N PHE A 5 -18.52 10.25 16.79
CA PHE A 5 -19.25 10.84 15.68
C PHE A 5 -20.08 9.76 14.98
N ASP A 6 -21.29 10.10 14.54
CA ASP A 6 -22.17 9.22 13.77
C ASP A 6 -23.03 10.08 12.85
N LYS A 7 -22.88 9.90 11.53
CA LYS A 7 -23.60 10.69 10.53
C LYS A 7 -23.89 9.88 9.26
N ARG A 8 -25.06 10.16 8.68
CA ARG A 8 -25.44 9.76 7.32
C ARG A 8 -25.44 10.99 6.41
N PHE A 9 -25.06 10.79 5.15
CA PHE A 9 -24.97 11.85 4.17
C PHE A 9 -25.96 11.61 3.02
N SER A 10 -26.49 12.70 2.47
CA SER A 10 -27.27 12.65 1.24
C SER A 10 -26.32 12.43 0.08
N ARG A 11 -26.61 11.46 -0.78
CA ARG A 11 -25.75 11.15 -1.93
C ARG A 11 -25.76 12.29 -2.95
N THR A 12 -24.59 12.64 -3.48
CA THR A 12 -24.44 13.71 -4.48
C THR A 12 -25.21 13.40 -5.75
N LEU A 13 -25.10 12.17 -6.27
CA LEU A 13 -25.83 11.77 -7.49
C LEU A 13 -27.35 11.89 -7.33
N ASP A 14 -27.90 11.47 -6.18
CA ASP A 14 -29.35 11.53 -5.95
C ASP A 14 -29.83 12.98 -5.94
N THR A 15 -29.04 13.87 -5.36
CA THR A 15 -29.31 15.32 -5.34
C THR A 15 -29.26 15.91 -6.75
N LEU A 16 -28.22 15.59 -7.53
CA LEU A 16 -28.11 16.02 -8.94
C LEU A 16 -29.30 15.51 -9.78
N VAL A 17 -29.71 14.26 -9.60
CA VAL A 17 -30.86 13.68 -10.30
C VAL A 17 -32.15 14.39 -9.90
N ALA A 18 -32.32 14.72 -8.61
CA ALA A 18 -33.53 15.38 -8.10
C ALA A 18 -33.68 16.82 -8.61
N ASP A 19 -32.59 17.59 -8.57
CA ASP A 19 -32.64 19.05 -8.73
C ASP A 19 -32.42 19.53 -10.17
N ALA A 20 -31.93 18.68 -11.07
CA ALA A 20 -31.59 19.09 -12.42
C ALA A 20 -32.81 19.53 -13.26
N ILE A 21 -32.72 20.75 -13.81
CA ILE A 21 -33.74 21.37 -14.66
C ILE A 21 -33.26 21.63 -16.11
N GLY A 22 -31.98 21.37 -16.40
CA GLY A 22 -31.36 21.65 -17.69
C GLY A 22 -30.08 20.84 -17.88
N PRO A 23 -29.44 20.91 -19.06
CA PRO A 23 -28.25 20.13 -19.36
C PRO A 23 -27.06 20.54 -18.49
N PHE A 24 -26.22 19.57 -18.12
CA PHE A 24 -25.01 19.82 -17.33
C PHE A 24 -23.95 18.72 -17.52
N GLU A 25 -22.73 19.02 -17.10
CA GLU A 25 -21.70 18.04 -16.85
C GLU A 25 -21.31 18.08 -15.37
N ALA A 26 -21.03 16.93 -14.78
CA ALA A 26 -20.59 16.84 -13.40
C ALA A 26 -19.41 15.87 -13.26
N TRP A 27 -18.57 16.09 -12.25
CA TRP A 27 -17.52 15.18 -11.82
C TRP A 27 -17.85 14.80 -10.38
N THR A 28 -18.04 13.51 -10.13
CA THR A 28 -18.41 12.99 -8.80
C THR A 28 -17.53 11.80 -8.40
N PHE A 29 -17.44 11.52 -7.11
CA PHE A 29 -16.77 10.34 -6.56
C PHE A 29 -17.74 9.15 -6.49
N ASP A 30 -18.12 8.61 -7.64
CA ASP A 30 -19.00 7.44 -7.72
C ASP A 30 -18.43 6.43 -8.72
N ASP A 31 -18.81 5.16 -8.61
CA ASP A 31 -18.46 4.15 -9.61
C ASP A 31 -19.15 4.40 -10.97
N ALA A 32 -18.58 3.83 -12.04
CA ALA A 32 -19.10 4.04 -13.40
C ALA A 32 -20.57 3.60 -13.56
N LYS A 33 -20.95 2.50 -12.90
CA LYS A 33 -22.31 1.94 -12.91
C LYS A 33 -23.33 2.92 -12.34
N SER A 34 -23.01 3.55 -11.22
CA SER A 34 -23.85 4.52 -10.54
C SER A 34 -23.99 5.81 -11.33
N ARG A 35 -22.88 6.33 -11.87
CA ARG A 35 -22.92 7.52 -12.74
C ARG A 35 -23.77 7.24 -13.98
N LYS A 36 -23.64 6.06 -14.58
CA LYS A 36 -24.47 5.64 -15.72
C LYS A 36 -25.96 5.57 -15.35
N ALA A 37 -26.31 4.95 -14.23
CA ALA A 37 -27.69 4.88 -13.76
C ALA A 37 -28.30 6.28 -13.50
N ALA A 38 -27.53 7.20 -12.92
CA ALA A 38 -27.96 8.58 -12.70
C ALA A 38 -28.19 9.33 -14.03
N GLN A 39 -27.30 9.16 -15.01
CA GLN A 39 -27.47 9.73 -16.35
C GLN A 39 -28.73 9.20 -17.06
N ASP A 40 -29.01 7.90 -16.94
CA ASP A 40 -30.21 7.29 -17.53
C ASP A 40 -31.49 7.81 -16.86
N ALA A 41 -31.48 8.01 -15.54
CA ALA A 41 -32.59 8.61 -14.81
C ALA A 41 -32.82 10.09 -15.21
N LEU A 42 -31.75 10.85 -15.45
CA LEU A 42 -31.81 12.22 -15.95
C LEU A 42 -32.33 12.28 -17.39
N ALA A 43 -31.88 11.37 -18.26
CA ALA A 43 -32.36 11.27 -19.62
C ALA A 43 -33.87 10.96 -19.68
N ALA A 44 -34.36 10.11 -18.78
CA ALA A 44 -35.80 9.83 -18.64
C ALA A 44 -36.62 11.08 -18.22
N LYS A 45 -35.99 12.05 -17.56
CA LYS A 45 -36.56 13.37 -17.25
C LYS A 45 -36.39 14.40 -18.38
N GLY A 46 -35.78 14.02 -19.50
CA GLY A 46 -35.45 14.93 -20.59
C GLY A 46 -34.23 15.81 -20.34
N VAL A 47 -33.43 15.51 -19.30
CA VAL A 47 -32.20 16.25 -18.98
C VAL A 47 -31.01 15.53 -19.61
N LYS A 48 -30.26 16.25 -20.47
CA LYS A 48 -28.99 15.75 -21.02
C LYS A 48 -27.86 16.05 -20.04
N ALA A 49 -27.42 15.04 -19.30
CA ALA A 49 -26.30 15.14 -18.37
C ALA A 49 -25.13 14.23 -18.77
N HIS A 50 -23.90 14.70 -18.54
CA HIS A 50 -22.69 13.86 -18.61
C HIS A 50 -22.00 13.86 -17.25
N ILE A 51 -21.99 12.72 -16.56
CA ILE A 51 -21.44 12.58 -15.21
C ILE A 51 -20.17 11.72 -15.28
N ARG A 52 -19.04 12.35 -14.99
CA ARG A 52 -17.67 11.83 -15.09
C ARG A 52 -17.13 11.52 -13.71
N SER A 53 -16.06 10.73 -13.66
CA SER A 53 -15.36 10.50 -12.40
C SER A 53 -14.55 11.73 -11.99
N ALA A 54 -14.71 12.19 -10.75
CA ALA A 54 -13.76 13.11 -10.12
C ALA A 54 -12.45 12.40 -9.76
N TYR A 55 -12.49 11.09 -9.53
CA TYR A 55 -11.32 10.26 -9.22
C TYR A 55 -10.73 9.68 -10.51
N LYS A 56 -9.45 9.95 -10.80
CA LYS A 56 -8.74 9.48 -12.01
C LYS A 56 -9.46 9.82 -13.33
N PRO A 57 -9.78 11.10 -13.59
CA PRO A 57 -10.60 11.52 -14.74
C PRO A 57 -10.02 11.10 -16.10
N LEU A 58 -8.69 11.12 -16.27
CA LEU A 58 -8.06 10.67 -17.51
C LEU A 58 -8.23 9.16 -17.72
N LEU A 59 -8.03 8.35 -16.68
CA LEU A 59 -8.21 6.90 -16.78
C LEU A 59 -9.65 6.57 -17.17
N HIS A 60 -10.63 7.18 -16.49
CA HIS A 60 -12.05 6.98 -16.80
C HIS A 60 -12.44 7.47 -18.19
N PHE A 61 -11.82 8.53 -18.70
CA PHE A 61 -12.00 8.93 -20.11
C PHE A 61 -11.62 7.80 -21.08
N PHE A 62 -10.50 7.11 -20.85
CA PHE A 62 -10.11 5.95 -21.68
C PHE A 62 -10.99 4.73 -21.47
N LEU A 63 -11.47 4.49 -20.25
CA LEU A 63 -12.38 3.38 -19.94
C LEU A 63 -13.77 3.56 -20.54
N GLU A 64 -14.29 4.78 -20.57
CA GLU A 64 -15.71 5.04 -20.83
C GLU A 64 -16.00 5.68 -22.19
N GLU A 65 -15.04 6.41 -22.77
CA GLU A 65 -15.30 7.26 -23.95
C GLU A 65 -14.38 6.98 -25.14
N VAL A 66 -13.23 6.35 -24.93
CA VAL A 66 -12.29 6.06 -26.02
C VAL A 66 -12.54 4.69 -26.63
N GLN A 67 -12.61 4.63 -27.96
CA GLN A 67 -12.52 3.37 -28.68
C GLN A 67 -11.05 2.93 -28.73
N LEU A 68 -10.71 1.86 -28.00
CA LEU A 68 -9.33 1.32 -27.97
C LEU A 68 -9.01 0.47 -29.21
N VAL A 69 -10.01 -0.15 -29.84
CA VAL A 69 -9.81 -0.99 -31.03
C VAL A 69 -9.35 -0.13 -32.20
N GLY A 70 -8.20 -0.50 -32.77
CA GLY A 70 -7.60 0.19 -33.92
C GLY A 70 -6.80 1.43 -33.55
N LEU A 71 -6.57 1.69 -32.25
CA LEU A 71 -5.75 2.79 -31.78
C LEU A 71 -4.27 2.52 -32.12
N GLU A 72 -3.63 3.44 -32.84
CA GLU A 72 -2.22 3.34 -33.25
C GLU A 72 -1.31 4.15 -32.32
N SER A 73 -1.72 5.36 -31.93
CA SER A 73 -0.95 6.19 -31.01
C SER A 73 -1.81 7.11 -30.15
N VAL A 74 -1.29 7.39 -28.96
CA VAL A 74 -1.85 8.25 -27.93
C VAL A 74 -0.78 9.23 -27.49
N ARG A 75 -1.08 10.52 -27.60
CA ARG A 75 -0.26 11.60 -27.03
C ARG A 75 -1.09 12.38 -26.03
N ILE A 76 -0.59 12.49 -24.80
CA ILE A 76 -1.27 13.18 -23.71
C ILE A 76 -0.40 14.31 -23.21
N VAL A 77 -0.91 15.54 -23.34
CA VAL A 77 -0.36 16.69 -22.63
C VAL A 77 -0.99 16.73 -21.24
N PHE A 78 -0.17 16.64 -20.19
CA PHE A 78 -0.63 16.60 -18.80
C PHE A 78 -0.20 17.87 -18.04
N PRO A 79 -0.99 18.32 -17.06
CA PRO A 79 -0.71 19.54 -16.32
C PRO A 79 0.39 19.31 -15.27
N VAL A 80 1.31 20.26 -15.15
CA VAL A 80 2.26 20.37 -14.02
C VAL A 80 1.85 21.58 -13.20
N HIS A 81 1.26 21.32 -12.05
CA HIS A 81 0.71 22.34 -11.16
C HIS A 81 1.72 22.68 -10.03
N PRO A 82 1.90 23.96 -9.65
CA PRO A 82 2.92 24.37 -8.67
C PRO A 82 2.73 23.79 -7.26
N ASN A 83 1.50 23.42 -6.88
CA ASN A 83 1.18 22.81 -5.58
C ASN A 83 1.18 21.26 -5.59
N ALA A 84 1.84 20.62 -6.55
CA ALA A 84 1.92 19.16 -6.63
C ALA A 84 3.30 18.71 -7.18
N PRO A 85 3.74 17.47 -6.87
CA PRO A 85 4.88 16.86 -7.57
C PRO A 85 4.68 16.87 -9.09
N ALA A 86 5.76 17.07 -9.85
CA ALA A 86 5.67 17.23 -11.31
C ALA A 86 5.07 16.01 -12.03
N ASN A 87 5.25 14.81 -11.48
CA ASN A 87 4.72 13.55 -12.01
C ASN A 87 3.35 13.17 -11.40
N ARG A 88 2.71 14.02 -10.58
CA ARG A 88 1.45 13.66 -9.89
C ARG A 88 0.34 13.24 -10.86
N PHE A 89 0.20 13.91 -12.00
CA PHE A 89 -0.85 13.61 -12.98
C PHE A 89 -0.50 12.40 -13.89
N THR A 90 0.78 12.06 -14.04
CA THR A 90 1.16 10.80 -14.70
C THR A 90 0.97 9.60 -13.77
N LEU A 91 1.21 9.78 -12.47
CA LEU A 91 0.85 8.80 -11.43
C LEU A 91 -0.68 8.57 -11.41
N GLU A 92 -1.49 9.64 -11.38
CA GLU A 92 -2.96 9.51 -11.44
C GLU A 92 -3.47 8.76 -12.67
N ALA A 93 -2.74 8.80 -13.77
CA ALA A 93 -3.09 8.10 -15.00
C ALA A 93 -2.71 6.62 -14.98
N TYR A 94 -1.97 6.12 -13.99
CA TYR A 94 -1.61 4.70 -13.92
C TYR A 94 -2.86 3.79 -13.80
N PRO A 95 -2.90 2.59 -14.41
CA PRO A 95 -1.90 1.94 -15.27
C PRO A 95 -2.18 2.17 -16.77
N LEU A 96 -2.64 3.36 -17.19
CA LEU A 96 -3.16 3.62 -18.54
C LEU A 96 -2.27 3.07 -19.66
N ALA A 97 -0.94 3.24 -19.60
CA ALA A 97 -0.05 2.76 -20.65
C ALA A 97 -0.20 1.25 -20.92
N ALA A 98 -0.38 0.43 -19.88
CA ALA A 98 -0.56 -1.01 -20.01
C ALA A 98 -1.94 -1.39 -20.59
N MET A 99 -2.94 -0.52 -20.48
CA MET A 99 -4.29 -0.75 -21.01
C MET A 99 -4.42 -0.46 -22.51
N LEU A 100 -3.44 0.24 -23.09
CA LEU A 100 -3.45 0.65 -24.50
C LEU A 100 -2.90 -0.41 -25.45
N GLY A 101 -2.43 -1.56 -24.93
CA GLY A 101 -1.84 -2.62 -25.73
C GLY A 101 -0.58 -2.15 -26.48
N ASP A 102 -0.52 -2.40 -27.79
CA ASP A 102 0.64 -2.07 -28.62
C ASP A 102 0.64 -0.61 -29.14
N ALA A 103 -0.33 0.22 -28.74
CA ALA A 103 -0.41 1.60 -29.19
C ALA A 103 0.79 2.42 -28.68
N LYS A 104 1.37 3.25 -29.54
CA LYS A 104 2.46 4.16 -29.14
C LYS A 104 1.93 5.16 -28.13
N PHE A 105 2.67 5.38 -27.05
CA PHE A 105 2.23 6.22 -25.94
C PHE A 105 3.27 7.30 -25.63
N GLU A 106 2.82 8.55 -25.47
CA GLU A 106 3.66 9.68 -25.08
C GLU A 106 2.95 10.58 -24.06
N PHE A 107 3.63 10.87 -22.96
CA PHE A 107 3.29 11.94 -22.04
C PHE A 107 4.12 13.20 -22.29
N VAL A 108 3.47 14.36 -22.31
CA VAL A 108 4.12 15.66 -22.48
C VAL A 108 3.69 16.62 -21.38
N ALA A 109 4.64 17.10 -20.60
CA ALA A 109 4.36 18.02 -19.50
C ALA A 109 3.98 19.42 -20.01
N GLN A 110 2.99 20.05 -19.36
CA GLN A 110 2.64 21.44 -19.54
C GLN A 110 2.52 22.14 -18.18
N THR A 111 3.43 23.08 -17.90
CA THR A 111 3.33 23.91 -16.69
C THR A 111 2.13 24.83 -16.78
N ILE A 112 1.30 24.82 -15.73
CA ILE A 112 0.11 25.68 -15.62
C ILE A 112 0.22 26.63 -14.42
N GLY A 113 -0.56 27.72 -14.43
CA GLY A 113 -0.66 28.63 -13.30
C GLY A 113 -1.45 28.03 -12.13
N ALA A 114 -1.27 28.56 -10.92
CA ALA A 114 -1.93 28.05 -9.71
C ALA A 114 -3.47 28.18 -9.70
N ASP A 115 -4.00 29.14 -10.46
CA ASP A 115 -5.45 29.38 -10.59
C ASP A 115 -6.06 28.69 -11.82
N VAL A 116 -5.26 27.94 -12.58
CA VAL A 116 -5.73 27.25 -13.79
C VAL A 116 -6.29 25.88 -13.41
N LEU A 117 -7.54 25.61 -13.80
CA LEU A 117 -8.15 24.30 -13.63
C LEU A 117 -7.35 23.23 -14.40
N PRO A 118 -6.83 22.19 -13.73
CA PRO A 118 -6.06 21.16 -14.41
C PRO A 118 -6.89 20.42 -15.46
N ALA A 119 -6.26 20.12 -16.59
CA ALA A 119 -6.87 19.36 -17.68
C ALA A 119 -5.78 18.66 -18.50
N TYR A 120 -6.16 17.61 -19.21
CA TYR A 120 -5.31 16.89 -20.15
C TYR A 120 -5.76 17.20 -21.59
N ASP A 121 -4.81 17.44 -22.49
CA ASP A 121 -5.08 17.43 -23.93
C ASP A 121 -4.66 16.09 -24.52
N VAL A 122 -5.61 15.35 -25.07
CA VAL A 122 -5.42 14.00 -25.59
C VAL A 122 -5.55 14.02 -27.11
N GLN A 123 -4.52 13.52 -27.78
CA GLN A 123 -4.53 13.26 -29.21
C GLN A 123 -4.50 11.74 -29.45
N LEU A 124 -5.49 11.25 -30.19
CA LEU A 124 -5.62 9.86 -30.59
C LEU A 124 -5.42 9.77 -32.10
N THR A 125 -4.64 8.78 -32.54
CA THR A 125 -4.52 8.41 -33.97
C THR A 125 -4.87 6.94 -34.13
N TYR A 126 -5.72 6.64 -35.11
CA TYR A 126 -6.18 5.29 -35.44
C TYR A 126 -5.47 4.75 -36.68
N THR A 127 -5.45 3.43 -36.82
CA THR A 127 -4.78 2.73 -37.93
C THR A 127 -5.37 3.01 -39.31
N ASP A 128 -6.59 3.52 -39.38
CA ASP A 128 -7.21 4.01 -40.62
C ASP A 128 -6.83 5.47 -40.97
N GLY A 129 -5.99 6.09 -40.14
CA GLY A 129 -5.56 7.49 -40.26
C GLY A 129 -6.50 8.51 -39.60
N ALA A 130 -7.61 8.08 -38.99
CA ALA A 130 -8.49 8.98 -38.25
C ALA A 130 -7.77 9.57 -37.02
N GLN A 131 -8.08 10.82 -36.71
CA GLN A 131 -7.54 11.52 -35.55
C GLN A 131 -8.66 12.12 -34.71
N ALA A 132 -8.51 12.06 -33.39
CA ALA A 132 -9.41 12.69 -32.44
C ALA A 132 -8.62 13.52 -31.42
N LEU A 133 -9.15 14.70 -31.11
CA LEU A 133 -8.59 15.62 -30.11
C LEU A 133 -9.62 15.80 -28.99
N HIS A 134 -9.19 15.59 -27.77
CA HIS A 134 -10.04 15.69 -26.59
C HIS A 134 -9.39 16.58 -25.53
N HIS A 135 -10.21 17.36 -24.85
CA HIS A 135 -9.82 18.14 -23.68
C HIS A 135 -10.53 17.55 -22.45
N VAL A 136 -9.76 16.90 -21.57
CA VAL A 136 -10.29 16.14 -20.43
C VAL A 136 -10.01 16.93 -19.16
N LEU A 137 -11.05 17.54 -18.58
CA LEU A 137 -10.92 18.27 -17.32
C LEU A 137 -10.58 17.32 -16.17
N ALA A 138 -9.69 17.78 -15.30
CA ALA A 138 -9.30 17.11 -14.06
C ALA A 138 -9.51 18.06 -12.86
N PRO A 139 -10.76 18.28 -12.42
CA PRO A 139 -11.04 19.25 -11.39
C PRO A 139 -10.32 18.92 -10.08
N ASN A 140 -9.51 19.86 -9.62
CA ASN A 140 -8.79 19.78 -8.37
C ASN A 140 -8.99 21.08 -7.58
N ARG A 141 -8.92 21.00 -6.26
CA ARG A 141 -8.91 22.15 -5.35
C ARG A 141 -7.57 22.24 -4.62
N VAL A 142 -7.12 23.47 -4.41
CA VAL A 142 -6.04 23.76 -3.46
C VAL A 142 -6.67 23.95 -2.08
N HIS A 143 -6.21 23.20 -1.09
CA HIS A 143 -6.73 23.28 0.28
C HIS A 143 -5.63 22.97 1.30
N THR A 144 -5.90 23.25 2.58
CA THR A 144 -4.99 22.93 3.69
C THR A 144 -5.60 21.84 4.56
N ASP A 145 -4.85 20.76 4.79
CA ASP A 145 -5.30 19.65 5.64
C ASP A 145 -5.14 19.95 7.15
N LEU A 146 -5.54 19.00 7.99
CA LEU A 146 -5.40 19.11 9.45
C LEU A 146 -3.94 19.08 9.93
N ALA A 147 -3.03 18.52 9.13
CA ALA A 147 -1.59 18.62 9.36
C ALA A 147 -1.06 20.04 9.07
N GLY A 148 -1.84 20.90 8.41
CA GLY A 148 -1.48 22.28 8.08
C GLY A 148 -0.73 22.39 6.75
N GLU A 149 -0.88 21.38 5.90
CA GLU A 149 -0.12 21.24 4.67
C GLU A 149 -1.01 21.55 3.47
N THR A 150 -0.43 22.23 2.47
CA THR A 150 -1.15 22.60 1.25
C THR A 150 -1.19 21.44 0.28
N ASN A 151 -2.38 21.05 -0.14
CA ASN A 151 -2.62 19.94 -1.06
C ASN A 151 -3.35 20.40 -2.32
N LEU A 152 -3.04 19.78 -3.46
CA LEU A 152 -3.85 19.80 -4.67
C LEU A 152 -4.58 18.46 -4.79
N SER A 153 -5.89 18.46 -4.57
CA SER A 153 -6.69 17.23 -4.48
C SER A 153 -7.85 17.24 -5.46
N PRO A 154 -8.17 16.11 -6.13
CA PRO A 154 -9.40 15.97 -6.89
C PRO A 154 -10.62 16.42 -6.09
N THR A 155 -11.60 17.00 -6.78
CA THR A 155 -12.81 17.52 -6.15
C THR A 155 -14.02 17.38 -7.07
N GLY A 156 -15.22 17.37 -6.50
CA GLY A 156 -16.43 17.43 -7.31
C GLY A 156 -16.52 18.72 -8.12
N TRP A 157 -17.14 18.65 -9.29
CA TRP A 157 -17.31 19.79 -10.19
C TRP A 157 -18.66 19.75 -10.89
N LEU A 158 -19.26 20.91 -11.13
CA LEU A 158 -20.52 21.05 -11.86
C LEU A 158 -20.40 22.14 -12.93
N ARG A 159 -20.76 21.81 -14.16
CA ARG A 159 -20.71 22.72 -15.31
C ARG A 159 -22.00 22.67 -16.10
N ASN A 160 -22.80 23.73 -16.03
CA ASN A 160 -24.10 23.81 -16.74
C ASN A 160 -23.97 24.10 -18.24
N HIS A 161 -22.80 24.54 -18.71
CA HIS A 161 -22.54 24.78 -20.13
C HIS A 161 -21.05 24.63 -20.43
N PRO A 162 -20.64 24.03 -21.57
CA PRO A 162 -19.21 23.82 -21.89
C PRO A 162 -18.37 25.10 -21.94
N ALA A 163 -18.98 26.24 -22.27
CA ALA A 163 -18.32 27.55 -22.30
C ALA A 163 -18.15 28.21 -20.92
N HIS A 164 -18.72 27.65 -19.86
CA HIS A 164 -18.50 28.11 -18.48
C HIS A 164 -17.43 27.26 -17.82
N GLU A 165 -16.61 27.86 -16.96
CA GLU A 165 -15.56 27.15 -16.22
C GLU A 165 -16.13 26.07 -15.28
N GLY A 166 -17.39 26.24 -14.86
CA GLY A 166 -18.05 25.41 -13.86
C GLY A 166 -17.77 25.90 -12.44
N ILE A 167 -18.33 25.22 -11.46
CA ILE A 167 -18.16 25.52 -10.05
C ILE A 167 -17.84 24.23 -9.30
N ARG A 168 -17.14 24.38 -8.17
CA ARG A 168 -16.90 23.28 -7.26
C ARG A 168 -18.22 22.72 -6.73
N LEU A 169 -18.31 21.39 -6.68
CA LEU A 169 -19.41 20.64 -6.09
C LEU A 169 -18.88 19.91 -4.86
N ASP A 170 -19.38 20.27 -3.68
CA ASP A 170 -19.10 19.53 -2.44
C ASP A 170 -19.78 18.17 -2.48
N THR A 171 -18.99 17.10 -2.63
CA THR A 171 -19.52 15.73 -2.71
C THR A 171 -19.71 15.09 -1.35
N ASP A 172 -20.57 14.08 -1.28
CA ASP A 172 -20.76 13.25 -0.09
C ASP A 172 -19.50 12.47 0.31
N TYR A 173 -18.63 12.13 -0.65
CA TYR A 173 -17.31 11.54 -0.37
C TYR A 173 -16.40 12.49 0.40
N GLU A 174 -16.28 13.73 -0.09
CA GLU A 174 -15.50 14.79 0.56
C GLU A 174 -16.08 15.13 1.93
N ALA A 175 -17.40 15.35 2.02
CA ALA A 175 -18.06 15.69 3.28
C ALA A 175 -17.95 14.58 4.33
N LEU A 176 -18.07 13.31 3.92
CA LEU A 176 -17.92 12.16 4.82
C LEU A 176 -16.53 12.14 5.45
N PHE A 177 -15.48 12.30 4.64
CA PHE A 177 -14.11 12.33 5.13
C PHE A 177 -13.85 13.55 6.02
N GLU A 178 -14.18 14.75 5.54
CA GLU A 178 -13.89 16.01 6.22
C GLU A 178 -14.59 16.10 7.58
N GLU A 179 -15.87 15.76 7.67
CA GLU A 179 -16.62 15.87 8.92
C GLU A 179 -16.15 14.83 9.95
N ALA A 180 -15.80 13.61 9.52
CA ALA A 180 -15.25 12.61 10.42
C ALA A 180 -13.86 13.03 10.94
N MET A 181 -12.99 13.55 10.06
CA MET A 181 -11.68 14.07 10.44
C MET A 181 -11.78 15.26 11.39
N GLN A 182 -12.71 16.19 11.16
CA GLN A 182 -12.98 17.31 12.05
C GLN A 182 -13.50 16.86 13.42
N ALA A 183 -14.41 15.88 13.47
CA ALA A 183 -14.91 15.35 14.73
C ALA A 183 -13.81 14.66 15.55
N ILE A 184 -12.89 13.93 14.89
CA ILE A 184 -11.70 13.34 15.53
C ILE A 184 -10.76 14.43 16.04
N ALA A 185 -10.50 15.46 15.25
CA ALA A 185 -9.62 16.56 15.63
C ALA A 185 -10.16 17.38 16.81
N ALA A 186 -11.49 17.51 16.92
CA ALA A 186 -12.16 18.19 18.02
C ALA A 186 -12.21 17.37 19.33
N HIS A 187 -11.86 16.09 19.30
CA HIS A 187 -11.85 15.23 20.49
C HIS A 187 -10.62 15.49 21.38
N GLU A 188 -10.83 15.52 22.70
CA GLU A 188 -9.78 15.70 23.69
C GLU A 188 -9.03 14.39 23.97
N TRP A 189 -7.94 14.15 23.25
CA TRP A 189 -7.12 12.94 23.30
C TRP A 189 -6.17 12.81 24.52
N GLY A 190 -6.09 13.84 25.37
CA GLY A 190 -5.07 13.91 26.42
C GLY A 190 -3.66 14.20 25.89
N GLY A 191 -2.65 14.03 26.75
CA GLY A 191 -1.26 14.41 26.48
C GLY A 191 -0.23 13.27 26.53
N THR A 192 -0.67 12.01 26.59
CA THR A 192 0.23 10.86 26.71
C THR A 192 -0.16 9.76 25.74
N GLU A 193 0.84 9.24 25.03
CA GLU A 193 0.71 8.12 24.11
C GLU A 193 0.75 6.77 24.84
N PRO A 194 -0.01 5.76 24.38
CA PRO A 194 -1.03 5.86 23.31
C PRO A 194 -2.31 6.56 23.77
N TYR A 195 -2.91 7.33 22.86
CA TYR A 195 -4.13 8.08 23.13
C TYR A 195 -5.37 7.18 23.20
N PHE A 196 -5.33 6.03 22.49
CA PHE A 196 -6.41 5.05 22.44
C PHE A 196 -5.87 3.62 22.29
N GLU A 197 -6.76 2.66 22.52
CA GLU A 197 -6.56 1.27 22.12
C GLU A 197 -6.84 1.13 20.63
N GLU A 198 -8.10 1.25 20.22
CA GLU A 198 -8.53 1.28 18.82
C GLU A 198 -9.43 2.51 18.57
N LEU A 199 -9.04 3.34 17.59
CA LEU A 199 -9.88 4.36 16.97
C LEU A 199 -10.45 3.76 15.69
N ASN A 200 -11.73 3.39 15.73
CA ASN A 200 -12.42 2.77 14.62
C ASN A 200 -13.23 3.80 13.83
N ILE A 201 -13.14 3.73 12.51
CA ILE A 201 -13.88 4.54 11.54
C ILE A 201 -14.67 3.57 10.66
N SER A 202 -15.87 3.20 11.09
CA SER A 202 -16.76 2.35 10.30
C SER A 202 -17.52 3.20 9.30
N ALA A 203 -17.34 2.99 7.99
CA ALA A 203 -18.03 3.74 6.96
C ALA A 203 -18.68 2.85 5.91
N THR A 204 -19.81 3.30 5.37
CA THR A 204 -20.45 2.72 4.18
C THR A 204 -20.33 3.69 3.03
N TYR A 205 -19.95 3.21 1.85
CA TYR A 205 -19.90 4.04 0.64
C TYR A 205 -20.45 3.30 -0.59
N PRO A 206 -21.32 3.92 -1.42
CA PRO A 206 -22.00 3.26 -2.53
C PRO A 206 -21.15 3.23 -3.81
N ALA A 207 -19.94 2.67 -3.73
CA ALA A 207 -19.06 2.49 -4.87
C ALA A 207 -18.46 1.07 -4.90
N GLU A 208 -18.76 0.32 -5.96
CA GLU A 208 -18.13 -0.95 -6.30
C GLU A 208 -16.67 -0.72 -6.75
N ASP A 209 -15.81 -1.71 -6.55
CA ASP A 209 -14.43 -1.66 -7.07
C ASP A 209 -14.42 -2.05 -8.55
N GLU A 210 -13.72 -1.29 -9.38
CA GLU A 210 -13.58 -1.55 -10.81
C GLU A 210 -12.22 -2.20 -11.09
N ARG A 211 -12.24 -3.51 -11.39
CA ARG A 211 -11.05 -4.25 -11.83
C ARG A 211 -10.59 -3.77 -13.20
N LEU A 212 -9.31 -3.45 -13.33
CA LEU A 212 -8.70 -3.06 -14.59
C LEU A 212 -8.19 -4.29 -15.35
N SER A 213 -7.86 -4.11 -16.63
CA SER A 213 -7.38 -5.19 -17.49
C SER A 213 -5.89 -5.53 -17.30
N HIS A 214 -5.25 -5.03 -16.25
CA HIS A 214 -3.82 -5.20 -16.00
C HIS A 214 -3.57 -5.66 -14.56
N GLY A 215 -2.93 -6.83 -14.41
CA GLY A 215 -2.49 -7.36 -13.12
C GLY A 215 -3.58 -7.38 -12.05
N ASP A 216 -3.22 -6.98 -10.84
CA ASP A 216 -4.11 -6.83 -9.69
C ASP A 216 -4.74 -5.43 -9.57
N GLU A 217 -4.54 -4.56 -10.56
CA GLU A 217 -4.98 -3.17 -10.52
C GLU A 217 -6.51 -3.02 -10.44
N ALA A 218 -6.94 -2.12 -9.57
CA ALA A 218 -8.34 -1.78 -9.40
C ALA A 218 -8.53 -0.30 -9.03
N VAL A 219 -9.60 0.29 -9.53
CA VAL A 219 -10.08 1.60 -9.08
C VAL A 219 -11.05 1.37 -7.93
N SER A 220 -10.65 1.72 -6.72
CA SER A 220 -11.50 1.61 -5.53
C SER A 220 -11.54 2.92 -4.74
N LEU A 221 -12.73 3.53 -4.69
CA LEU A 221 -12.99 4.65 -3.78
C LEU A 221 -13.03 4.20 -2.31
N ARG A 222 -13.37 2.94 -2.02
CA ARG A 222 -13.43 2.43 -0.65
C ARG A 222 -12.03 2.18 -0.09
N GLU A 223 -11.14 1.61 -0.89
CA GLU A 223 -9.73 1.49 -0.53
C GLU A 223 -9.08 2.87 -0.38
N ALA A 224 -9.27 3.75 -1.36
CA ALA A 224 -8.75 5.12 -1.27
C ALA A 224 -9.25 5.84 -0.01
N LEU A 225 -10.51 5.66 0.40
CA LEU A 225 -11.04 6.24 1.63
C LEU A 225 -10.44 5.60 2.90
N HIS A 226 -10.14 4.30 2.88
CA HIS A 226 -9.43 3.63 3.96
C HIS A 226 -8.05 4.26 4.15
N GLU A 227 -7.29 4.36 3.06
CA GLU A 227 -5.95 4.95 3.03
C GLU A 227 -5.97 6.42 3.43
N GLU A 228 -6.99 7.17 3.00
CA GLU A 228 -7.20 8.55 3.41
C GLU A 228 -7.37 8.72 4.91
N PHE A 229 -8.28 7.96 5.53
CA PHE A 229 -8.47 8.03 6.97
C PHE A 229 -7.20 7.63 7.72
N TYR A 230 -6.58 6.52 7.32
CA TYR A 230 -5.43 5.99 8.04
C TYR A 230 -4.26 6.98 8.07
N PHE A 231 -3.80 7.41 6.90
CA PHE A 231 -2.62 8.27 6.83
C PHE A 231 -2.89 9.71 7.26
N SER A 232 -4.08 10.26 7.00
CA SER A 232 -4.42 11.61 7.47
C SER A 232 -4.49 11.67 9.00
N LEU A 233 -4.93 10.58 9.65
CA LEU A 233 -4.94 10.49 11.11
C LEU A 233 -3.52 10.30 11.67
N LEU A 234 -2.65 9.53 11.02
CA LEU A 234 -1.23 9.47 11.40
C LEU A 234 -0.58 10.86 11.36
N GLU A 235 -0.80 11.61 10.29
CA GLU A 235 -0.28 12.98 10.12
C GLU A 235 -0.85 13.93 11.20
N PHE A 236 -2.15 13.84 11.48
CA PHE A 236 -2.79 14.59 12.56
C PHE A 236 -2.17 14.28 13.93
N PHE A 237 -1.99 13.00 14.27
CA PHE A 237 -1.43 12.61 15.57
C PHE A 237 0.08 12.92 15.67
N GLN A 238 0.83 12.87 14.57
CA GLN A 238 2.22 13.38 14.51
C GLN A 238 2.26 14.84 14.93
N LYS A 239 1.46 15.69 14.27
CA LYS A 239 1.36 17.11 14.60
C LYS A 239 0.90 17.34 16.04
N LYS A 240 -0.14 16.64 16.51
CA LYS A 240 -0.62 16.73 17.90
C LYS A 240 0.49 16.45 18.90
N SER A 241 1.33 15.47 18.60
CA SER A 241 2.45 15.07 19.47
C SER A 241 3.68 15.96 19.37
N GLY A 242 3.68 16.97 18.47
CA GLY A 242 4.80 17.85 18.22
C GLY A 242 5.93 17.23 17.40
N ARG A 243 5.68 16.10 16.72
CA ARG A 243 6.65 15.42 15.86
C ARG A 243 6.58 15.92 14.43
N PRO A 244 7.69 15.86 13.68
CA PRO A 244 7.66 16.13 12.24
C PRO A 244 6.83 15.07 11.51
N LEU A 245 6.27 15.45 10.34
CA LEU A 245 5.55 14.50 9.50
C LEU A 245 6.48 13.40 9.00
N GLY A 246 6.00 12.16 9.04
CA GLY A 246 6.79 10.98 8.69
C GLY A 246 7.62 10.39 9.84
N ASP A 247 7.56 10.96 11.04
CA ASP A 247 8.15 10.34 12.23
C ASP A 247 7.50 8.98 12.52
N ARG A 248 8.30 7.92 12.44
CA ARG A 248 7.89 6.52 12.60
C ARG A 248 7.84 6.04 14.05
N GLY A 249 8.16 6.90 15.02
CA GLY A 249 8.06 6.63 16.45
C GLY A 249 6.76 7.10 17.10
N LEU A 250 5.79 7.61 16.33
CA LEU A 250 4.46 7.94 16.82
C LEU A 250 3.75 6.67 17.31
N ARG A 251 3.17 6.70 18.52
CA ARG A 251 2.39 5.59 19.08
C ARG A 251 0.97 6.02 19.46
N PRO A 252 0.08 6.35 18.51
CA PRO A 252 -1.23 6.90 18.84
C PRO A 252 -2.21 5.83 19.38
N GLY A 253 -2.01 4.58 19.00
CA GLY A 253 -2.96 3.47 19.09
C GLY A 253 -3.33 2.93 17.70
N GLN A 254 -4.18 1.90 17.63
CA GLN A 254 -4.62 1.36 16.33
C GLN A 254 -5.67 2.29 15.69
N ILE A 255 -5.35 2.84 14.53
CA ILE A 255 -6.29 3.57 13.69
C ILE A 255 -6.87 2.56 12.70
N VAL A 256 -8.19 2.37 12.71
CA VAL A 256 -8.85 1.32 11.92
C VAL A 256 -10.01 1.89 11.11
N PRO A 257 -9.78 2.20 9.83
CA PRO A 257 -10.86 2.43 8.87
C PRO A 257 -11.48 1.09 8.42
N GLU A 258 -12.79 0.92 8.62
CA GLU A 258 -13.57 -0.22 8.14
C GLU A 258 -14.57 0.28 7.09
N ILE A 259 -14.14 0.32 5.83
CA ILE A 259 -14.93 0.90 4.73
C ILE A 259 -15.61 -0.22 3.95
N VAL A 260 -16.94 -0.27 3.99
CA VAL A 260 -17.73 -1.33 3.36
C VAL A 260 -18.66 -0.80 2.28
N LEU A 261 -19.02 -1.64 1.32
CA LEU A 261 -20.05 -1.29 0.33
C LEU A 261 -21.40 -1.12 1.03
N GLY A 262 -22.09 -0.01 0.78
CA GLY A 262 -23.44 0.21 1.29
C GLY A 262 -24.17 1.32 0.54
N ALA A 263 -25.50 1.21 0.44
CA ALA A 263 -26.30 2.09 -0.41
C ALA A 263 -26.37 3.55 0.08
N VAL A 264 -26.16 3.79 1.37
CA VAL A 264 -26.22 5.13 1.98
C VAL A 264 -24.81 5.49 2.46
N PRO A 265 -24.23 6.62 2.02
CA PRO A 265 -22.98 7.11 2.57
C PRO A 265 -23.14 7.40 4.06
N SER A 266 -22.34 6.78 4.91
CA SER A 266 -22.38 7.00 6.36
C SER A 266 -21.05 6.70 7.03
N VAL A 267 -20.82 7.30 8.19
CA VAL A 267 -19.62 7.07 9.01
C VAL A 267 -19.96 7.09 10.50
N CYS A 268 -19.38 6.15 11.23
CA CYS A 268 -19.41 6.08 12.68
C CYS A 268 -17.97 5.98 13.20
N VAL A 269 -17.54 6.99 13.96
CA VAL A 269 -16.24 7.02 14.62
C VAL A 269 -16.42 6.59 16.07
N SER A 270 -15.67 5.60 16.51
CA SER A 270 -15.77 5.06 17.86
C SER A 270 -14.44 4.63 18.45
N LEU A 271 -14.32 4.73 19.78
CA LEU A 271 -13.25 4.12 20.55
C LEU A 271 -13.64 2.71 20.99
N ARG A 272 -12.78 1.75 20.66
CA ARG A 272 -12.93 0.33 20.97
C ARG A 272 -11.73 -0.16 21.80
N LYS A 273 -11.91 -1.32 22.42
CA LYS A 273 -10.82 -2.07 23.06
C LYS A 273 -10.06 -2.85 21.99
N LEU A 274 -8.77 -3.10 22.22
CA LEU A 274 -7.99 -3.97 21.34
C LEU A 274 -8.67 -5.34 21.28
N ASP A 275 -8.87 -5.83 20.06
CA ASP A 275 -9.39 -7.17 19.88
C ASP A 275 -8.36 -8.19 20.35
N ARG A 276 -8.81 -9.21 21.08
CA ARG A 276 -8.01 -10.34 21.58
C ARG A 276 -8.48 -11.68 21.02
N SER A 277 -9.45 -11.66 20.12
CA SER A 277 -9.92 -12.84 19.42
C SER A 277 -8.79 -13.45 18.57
N VAL A 278 -8.87 -14.76 18.37
CA VAL A 278 -8.00 -15.50 17.47
C VAL A 278 -8.89 -16.08 16.40
N GLU A 279 -8.74 -15.56 15.19
CA GLU A 279 -9.42 -16.07 14.01
C GLU A 279 -8.80 -17.40 13.58
N THR A 280 -9.66 -18.33 13.17
CA THR A 280 -9.28 -19.68 12.77
C THR A 280 -9.97 -20.03 11.46
N GLY A 281 -9.27 -20.76 10.60
CA GLY A 281 -9.86 -21.23 9.35
C GLY A 281 -9.18 -22.49 8.85
N ALA A 282 -9.38 -22.76 7.56
CA ALA A 282 -8.78 -23.90 6.90
C ALA A 282 -7.25 -23.81 6.92
N THR A 283 -6.61 -24.98 6.97
CA THR A 283 -5.16 -25.12 6.86
C THR A 283 -4.80 -25.71 5.51
N PHE A 284 -3.76 -25.19 4.88
CA PHE A 284 -3.31 -25.63 3.56
C PHE A 284 -1.84 -26.09 3.57
N ASP A 285 -1.41 -26.80 2.54
CA ASP A 285 0.02 -27.07 2.37
C ASP A 285 0.76 -25.76 2.05
N LEU A 286 1.83 -25.44 2.78
CA LEU A 286 2.63 -24.22 2.55
C LEU A 286 3.19 -24.14 1.12
N GLU A 287 3.41 -25.27 0.45
CA GLU A 287 3.90 -25.26 -0.94
C GLU A 287 2.86 -24.75 -1.94
N THR A 288 1.57 -24.91 -1.64
CA THR A 288 0.47 -24.60 -2.57
C THR A 288 -0.55 -23.62 -2.01
N ILE A 289 -0.32 -23.09 -0.80
CA ILE A 289 -1.20 -22.11 -0.19
C ILE A 289 -1.25 -20.86 -1.07
N ALA A 290 -2.48 -20.48 -1.44
CA ALA A 290 -2.80 -19.42 -2.39
C ALA A 290 -3.39 -18.18 -1.70
N GLU A 291 -3.39 -18.15 -0.37
CA GLU A 291 -3.90 -17.03 0.43
C GLU A 291 -3.12 -16.95 1.76
N PRO A 292 -3.12 -15.80 2.45
CA PRO A 292 -2.36 -15.72 3.69
C PRO A 292 -2.96 -16.61 4.79
N PRO A 293 -2.15 -17.44 5.48
CA PRO A 293 -2.63 -18.42 6.44
C PRO A 293 -3.25 -17.81 7.70
N TYR A 294 -4.08 -18.58 8.41
CA TYR A 294 -4.52 -18.20 9.76
C TYR A 294 -3.38 -18.31 10.78
N VAL A 295 -3.46 -17.57 11.89
CA VAL A 295 -2.39 -17.56 12.92
C VAL A 295 -2.16 -18.97 13.46
N THR A 296 -3.24 -19.74 13.66
CA THR A 296 -3.15 -21.12 14.13
C THR A 296 -2.35 -22.02 13.20
N GLN A 297 -2.41 -21.81 11.88
CA GLN A 297 -1.57 -22.53 10.93
C GLN A 297 -0.11 -22.07 11.03
N ILE A 298 0.16 -20.76 11.09
CA ILE A 298 1.52 -20.21 11.24
C ILE A 298 2.19 -20.81 12.48
N GLU A 299 1.47 -20.85 13.59
CA GLU A 299 1.94 -21.41 14.85
C GLU A 299 2.23 -22.91 14.77
N ALA A 300 1.32 -23.70 14.18
CA ALA A 300 1.51 -25.13 14.00
C ALA A 300 2.73 -25.44 13.10
N GLU A 301 2.94 -24.64 12.05
CA GLU A 301 4.07 -24.79 11.15
C GLU A 301 5.40 -24.39 11.80
N LEU A 302 5.38 -23.37 12.65
CA LEU A 302 6.52 -22.99 13.47
C LEU A 302 6.85 -24.06 14.52
N ASP A 303 5.84 -24.65 15.14
CA ASP A 303 6.00 -25.78 16.07
C ASP A 303 6.64 -26.99 15.37
N ALA A 304 6.25 -27.29 14.13
CA ALA A 304 6.79 -28.40 13.33
C ALA A 304 8.27 -28.24 12.95
N ILE A 305 8.80 -27.02 12.87
CA ILE A 305 10.23 -26.77 12.65
C ILE A 305 11.07 -27.28 13.84
N GLY A 306 10.53 -27.17 15.06
CA GLY A 306 11.19 -27.52 16.32
C GLY A 306 12.31 -26.55 16.71
N GLY A 307 13.21 -26.99 17.59
CA GLY A 307 14.27 -26.14 18.17
C GLY A 307 13.87 -25.55 19.53
N GLU A 308 14.74 -24.70 20.07
CA GLU A 308 14.47 -23.97 21.32
C GLU A 308 13.45 -22.85 21.06
N THR A 309 12.50 -22.67 21.97
CA THR A 309 11.46 -21.62 21.87
C THR A 309 11.92 -20.38 22.61
N PHE A 310 11.69 -19.21 22.00
CA PHE A 310 11.78 -17.92 22.67
C PHE A 310 10.66 -17.01 22.14
N GLU A 311 10.24 -16.06 22.97
CA GLU A 311 8.98 -15.34 22.79
C GLU A 311 9.11 -13.86 23.20
N ALA A 312 8.21 -13.03 22.67
CA ALA A 312 7.96 -11.67 23.14
C ALA A 312 6.44 -11.43 23.26
N THR A 313 6.04 -10.33 23.91
CA THR A 313 4.62 -10.01 24.14
C THR A 313 4.23 -8.72 23.43
N THR A 314 3.03 -8.72 22.82
CA THR A 314 2.46 -7.56 22.15
C THR A 314 1.70 -6.65 23.09
N ARG A 315 1.30 -5.47 22.61
CA ARG A 315 0.44 -4.54 23.39
C ARG A 315 -0.86 -5.20 23.82
N SER A 316 -1.50 -5.97 22.95
CA SER A 316 -2.79 -6.59 23.24
C SER A 316 -2.69 -7.79 24.19
N GLY A 317 -1.48 -8.34 24.38
CA GLY A 317 -1.19 -9.55 25.14
C GLY A 317 -1.02 -10.81 24.29
N ARG A 318 -0.97 -10.70 22.96
CA ARG A 318 -0.57 -11.82 22.08
C ARG A 318 0.93 -12.12 22.24
N ILE A 319 1.31 -13.31 21.82
CA ILE A 319 2.69 -13.79 21.90
C ILE A 319 3.31 -13.75 20.50
N VAL A 320 4.46 -13.10 20.38
CA VAL A 320 5.34 -13.25 19.23
C VAL A 320 6.17 -14.51 19.47
N ARG A 321 5.97 -15.53 18.62
CA ARG A 321 6.63 -16.84 18.79
C ARG A 321 7.79 -16.98 17.80
N ALA A 322 8.92 -17.47 18.27
CA ALA A 322 10.09 -17.76 17.45
C ALA A 322 10.76 -19.09 17.81
N ARG A 323 11.61 -19.60 16.91
CA ARG A 323 12.41 -20.81 17.12
C ARG A 323 13.89 -20.55 16.90
N TYR A 324 14.71 -21.20 17.72
CA TYR A 324 16.15 -21.26 17.57
C TYR A 324 16.60 -22.68 17.26
N VAL A 325 17.18 -22.86 16.07
CA VAL A 325 17.80 -24.10 15.63
C VAL A 325 19.30 -23.94 15.71
N LYS A 326 19.91 -24.56 16.72
CA LYS A 326 21.36 -24.55 16.93
C LYS A 326 22.06 -25.54 15.99
N GLY A 327 23.13 -25.08 15.36
CA GLY A 327 23.96 -25.87 14.45
C GLY A 327 25.43 -25.47 14.48
N THR A 328 26.19 -25.94 13.49
CA THR A 328 27.63 -25.68 13.32
C THR A 328 27.92 -24.62 12.27
N ASP A 329 26.95 -24.31 11.42
CA ASP A 329 27.05 -23.27 10.41
C ASP A 329 27.12 -21.86 11.03
N ALA A 330 27.48 -20.87 10.21
CA ALA A 330 27.35 -19.47 10.58
C ALA A 330 25.86 -19.13 10.82
N PRO A 331 25.50 -18.55 11.98
CA PRO A 331 24.12 -18.29 12.32
C PRO A 331 23.46 -17.24 11.42
N VAL A 332 22.18 -17.41 11.13
CA VAL A 332 21.35 -16.43 10.38
C VAL A 332 20.07 -16.14 11.16
N MET A 333 19.68 -14.88 11.25
CA MET A 333 18.37 -14.45 11.74
C MET A 333 17.38 -14.34 10.56
N ILE A 334 16.20 -14.95 10.69
CA ILE A 334 15.14 -14.93 9.68
C ILE A 334 13.88 -14.34 10.31
N SER A 335 13.32 -13.27 9.73
CA SER A 335 12.05 -12.70 10.18
C SER A 335 11.09 -12.42 9.03
N GLY A 336 9.81 -12.34 9.37
CA GLY A 336 8.73 -11.89 8.49
C GLY A 336 7.55 -11.35 9.29
N GLY A 337 6.59 -10.74 8.61
CA GLY A 337 5.39 -10.21 9.25
C GLY A 337 5.66 -9.10 10.26
N GLN A 338 6.74 -8.32 10.08
CA GLN A 338 6.96 -7.06 10.78
C GLN A 338 5.82 -6.09 10.45
N HIS A 339 5.54 -5.94 9.15
CA HIS A 339 4.32 -5.34 8.66
C HIS A 339 3.34 -6.46 8.36
N ALA A 340 2.19 -6.45 9.03
CA ALA A 340 1.34 -7.64 9.06
C ALA A 340 0.43 -7.80 7.83
N ASN A 341 0.35 -6.77 6.99
CA ASN A 341 -0.33 -6.83 5.68
C ASN A 341 0.59 -7.40 4.56
N GLU A 342 1.89 -7.56 4.81
CA GLU A 342 2.90 -8.06 3.86
C GLU A 342 3.12 -9.57 4.06
N ASN A 343 2.30 -10.40 3.41
CA ASN A 343 2.07 -11.78 3.88
C ASN A 343 2.95 -12.85 3.25
N THR A 344 3.49 -12.62 2.05
CA THR A 344 4.32 -13.63 1.37
C THR A 344 5.61 -13.92 2.15
N GLY A 345 6.13 -12.93 2.87
CA GLY A 345 7.29 -13.08 3.75
C GLY A 345 7.06 -14.10 4.87
N ILE A 346 5.85 -14.16 5.45
CA ILE A 346 5.50 -15.11 6.50
C ILE A 346 5.62 -16.56 5.99
N VAL A 347 5.00 -16.85 4.85
CA VAL A 347 5.01 -18.19 4.24
C VAL A 347 6.40 -18.53 3.71
N GLY A 348 7.09 -17.58 3.09
CA GLY A 348 8.47 -17.74 2.60
C GLY A 348 9.46 -18.10 3.70
N ALA A 349 9.36 -17.43 4.86
CA ALA A 349 10.18 -17.75 6.04
C ALA A 349 9.95 -19.19 6.52
N LEU A 350 8.68 -19.59 6.67
CA LEU A 350 8.31 -20.93 7.15
C LEU A 350 8.79 -22.03 6.18
N ARG A 351 8.56 -21.87 4.87
CA ARG A 351 9.03 -22.80 3.85
C ARG A 351 10.55 -22.94 3.87
N ALA A 352 11.27 -21.81 3.92
CA ALA A 352 12.72 -21.82 3.97
C ALA A 352 13.26 -22.50 5.23
N ALA A 353 12.68 -22.22 6.40
CA ALA A 353 13.10 -22.86 7.64
C ALA A 353 12.86 -24.37 7.64
N LYS A 354 11.76 -24.86 7.05
CA LYS A 354 11.52 -26.31 6.87
C LYS A 354 12.62 -26.96 6.04
N LEU A 355 13.07 -26.31 4.95
CA LEU A 355 14.17 -26.80 4.11
C LEU A 355 15.52 -26.73 4.84
N LEU A 356 15.83 -25.62 5.51
CA LEU A 356 17.06 -25.47 6.29
C LEU A 356 17.14 -26.49 7.42
N ARG A 357 16.02 -26.79 8.09
CA ARG A 357 15.97 -27.76 9.19
C ARG A 357 16.43 -29.16 8.78
N GLN A 358 16.30 -29.52 7.51
CA GLN A 358 16.76 -30.80 6.96
C GLN A 358 18.26 -30.83 6.65
N ARG A 359 18.93 -29.68 6.64
CA ARG A 359 20.36 -29.57 6.32
C ARG A 359 21.22 -29.87 7.56
N PRO A 360 22.24 -30.75 7.45
CA PRO A 360 23.21 -30.95 8.52
C PRO A 360 23.93 -29.64 8.86
N GLY A 361 24.07 -29.33 10.15
CA GLY A 361 24.78 -28.14 10.62
C GLY A 361 23.97 -26.85 10.61
N ALA A 362 22.72 -26.86 10.13
CA ALA A 362 21.90 -25.67 10.01
C ALA A 362 21.78 -24.88 11.33
N HIS A 363 22.07 -23.58 11.27
CA HIS A 363 22.12 -22.70 12.44
C HIS A 363 21.35 -21.41 12.17
N PHE A 364 20.15 -21.27 12.73
CA PHE A 364 19.32 -20.09 12.47
C PHE A 364 18.30 -19.83 13.58
N THR A 365 17.79 -18.60 13.62
CA THR A 365 16.54 -18.25 14.29
C THR A 365 15.47 -17.92 13.26
N ILE A 366 14.21 -18.17 13.60
CA ILE A 366 13.05 -17.79 12.78
C ILE A 366 11.95 -17.16 13.65
N SER A 367 11.52 -15.95 13.25
CA SER A 367 10.33 -15.25 13.77
C SER A 367 9.42 -14.90 12.58
N PRO A 368 8.51 -15.80 12.16
CA PRO A 368 7.79 -15.66 10.90
C PRO A 368 6.66 -14.63 10.95
N LEU A 369 6.23 -14.24 12.15
CA LEU A 369 5.19 -13.25 12.38
C LEU A 369 5.55 -12.37 13.59
N GLU A 370 6.21 -11.24 13.34
CA GLU A 370 6.65 -10.31 14.40
C GLU A 370 5.53 -9.40 14.93
N ASN A 371 4.49 -9.13 14.14
CA ASN A 371 3.36 -8.26 14.50
C ASN A 371 2.01 -9.00 14.49
N PRO A 372 1.75 -9.91 15.46
CA PRO A 372 0.49 -10.67 15.49
C PRO A 372 -0.73 -9.81 15.83
N ASP A 373 -0.56 -8.63 16.44
CA ASP A 373 -1.66 -7.67 16.66
C ASP A 373 -2.12 -7.05 15.35
N GLY A 374 -1.19 -6.59 14.51
CA GLY A 374 -1.48 -6.14 13.15
C GLY A 374 -2.05 -7.28 12.29
N TYR A 375 -1.59 -8.52 12.48
CA TYR A 375 -2.05 -9.65 11.67
C TYR A 375 -3.49 -10.05 11.97
N ALA A 376 -3.88 -9.99 13.24
CA ALA A 376 -5.29 -10.17 13.63
C ALA A 376 -6.17 -9.09 12.98
N LEU A 377 -5.70 -7.83 12.97
CA LEU A 377 -6.39 -6.75 12.27
C LEU A 377 -6.46 -7.00 10.76
N HIS A 378 -5.37 -7.45 10.14
CA HIS A 378 -5.33 -7.77 8.72
C HIS A 378 -6.33 -8.89 8.36
N GLN A 379 -6.46 -9.93 9.21
CA GLN A 379 -7.46 -10.97 9.03
C GLN A 379 -8.89 -10.44 9.15
N ARG A 380 -9.15 -9.53 10.09
CA ARG A 380 -10.45 -8.87 10.22
C ARG A 380 -10.82 -8.08 8.97
N LEU A 381 -9.91 -7.26 8.45
CA LEU A 381 -10.19 -6.35 7.34
C LEU A 381 -10.40 -7.08 6.00
N ARG A 382 -9.63 -8.15 5.74
CA ARG A 382 -9.75 -8.92 4.50
C ARG A 382 -11.05 -9.70 4.36
N LEU A 383 -11.80 -9.93 5.44
CA LEU A 383 -13.10 -10.62 5.38
C LEU A 383 -14.10 -9.88 4.49
N VAL A 384 -14.02 -8.54 4.48
CA VAL A 384 -14.91 -7.70 3.67
C VAL A 384 -14.22 -7.26 2.38
N ASN A 385 -12.95 -6.86 2.48
CA ASN A 385 -12.20 -6.34 1.35
C ASN A 385 -10.91 -7.15 1.15
N PRO A 386 -10.95 -8.36 0.56
CA PRO A 386 -9.79 -9.24 0.53
C PRO A 386 -8.61 -8.68 -0.26
N ARG A 387 -8.88 -7.78 -1.21
CA ARG A 387 -7.90 -7.26 -2.20
C ARG A 387 -7.53 -5.78 -1.98
N HIS A 388 -7.67 -5.26 -0.76
CA HIS A 388 -7.26 -3.88 -0.41
C HIS A 388 -5.99 -3.91 0.42
N MET A 389 -5.05 -2.97 0.25
CA MET A 389 -3.72 -2.95 0.89
C MET A 389 -3.73 -3.09 2.42
N HIS A 390 -4.77 -2.58 3.09
CA HIS A 390 -4.95 -2.61 4.54
C HIS A 390 -3.77 -2.03 5.31
N HIS A 391 -3.27 -0.84 4.93
CA HIS A 391 -2.16 -0.22 5.66
C HIS A 391 -2.46 0.04 7.14
N ALA A 392 -3.74 0.10 7.54
CA ALA A 392 -4.15 0.10 8.95
C ALA A 392 -3.59 -1.10 9.75
N ALA A 393 -3.31 -2.22 9.08
CA ALA A 393 -2.72 -3.42 9.67
C ALA A 393 -1.18 -3.50 9.54
N ARG A 394 -0.54 -2.51 8.89
CA ARG A 394 0.92 -2.45 8.74
C ARG A 394 1.61 -2.28 10.10
N TYR A 395 1.11 -1.38 10.93
CA TYR A 395 1.73 -1.01 12.20
C TYR A 395 1.26 -1.88 13.37
N THR A 396 1.99 -1.80 14.48
CA THR A 396 1.66 -2.58 15.68
C THR A 396 0.39 -2.06 16.36
N ALA A 397 -0.06 -2.71 17.43
CA ALA A 397 -1.16 -2.17 18.23
C ALA A 397 -0.85 -0.84 18.93
N PHE A 398 0.41 -0.41 19.01
CA PHE A 398 0.76 0.95 19.43
C PHE A 398 0.57 1.98 18.31
N GLY A 399 0.42 1.55 17.05
CA GLY A 399 0.34 2.38 15.85
C GLY A 399 1.69 2.91 15.36
N ASP A 400 2.80 2.28 15.78
CA ASP A 400 4.16 2.57 15.33
C ASP A 400 4.73 1.51 14.37
N ASP A 401 5.81 1.89 13.68
CA ASP A 401 6.64 0.98 12.91
C ASP A 401 7.59 0.23 13.86
N LEU A 402 7.47 -1.10 13.86
CA LEU A 402 8.24 -1.98 14.75
C LEU A 402 9.76 -1.78 14.61
N GLU A 403 10.25 -1.52 13.39
CA GLU A 403 11.68 -1.34 13.12
C GLU A 403 12.26 -0.15 13.91
N TYR A 404 11.49 0.92 14.10
CA TYR A 404 11.99 2.19 14.63
C TYR A 404 11.97 2.28 16.15
N ARG A 405 11.55 1.23 16.86
CA ARG A 405 11.59 1.21 18.33
C ARG A 405 13.01 1.19 18.86
N THR A 406 13.30 2.09 19.80
CA THR A 406 14.54 2.13 20.58
C THR A 406 14.21 2.18 22.06
N ALA A 407 15.15 1.81 22.93
CA ALA A 407 14.95 1.94 24.37
C ALA A 407 14.65 3.40 24.77
N GLU A 408 15.25 4.37 24.07
CA GLU A 408 15.04 5.80 24.28
C GLU A 408 13.61 6.23 23.91
N ASN A 409 13.16 5.96 22.68
CA ASN A 409 11.85 6.45 22.23
C ASN A 409 10.67 5.66 22.82
N THR A 410 10.92 4.46 23.34
CA THR A 410 9.89 3.63 23.98
C THR A 410 9.87 3.71 25.51
N GLY A 411 10.83 4.38 26.14
CA GLY A 411 10.99 4.36 27.60
C GLY A 411 11.37 2.97 28.14
N GLY A 412 12.12 2.20 27.35
CA GLY A 412 12.58 0.84 27.65
C GLY A 412 11.59 -0.28 27.30
N ASN A 413 10.34 0.02 26.93
CA ASN A 413 9.36 -0.99 26.55
C ASN A 413 9.38 -1.28 25.04
N LEU A 414 10.22 -2.23 24.64
CA LEU A 414 10.39 -2.62 23.24
C LEU A 414 9.26 -3.54 22.70
N GLY A 415 8.45 -4.13 23.59
CA GLY A 415 7.33 -5.01 23.22
C GLY A 415 7.76 -6.14 22.27
N GLU A 416 7.08 -6.22 21.13
CA GLU A 416 7.34 -7.16 20.03
C GLU A 416 8.80 -7.18 19.57
N LYS A 417 9.51 -6.03 19.59
CA LYS A 417 10.91 -5.93 19.12
C LYS A 417 11.88 -6.74 19.99
N ASN A 418 11.49 -7.11 21.21
CA ASN A 418 12.28 -8.01 22.06
C ASN A 418 12.56 -9.37 21.40
N ILE A 419 11.75 -9.80 20.43
CA ILE A 419 12.01 -11.04 19.69
C ILE A 419 13.37 -11.00 18.98
N ARG A 420 13.76 -9.84 18.43
CA ARG A 420 15.05 -9.68 17.75
C ARG A 420 16.23 -9.60 18.71
N ASN A 421 16.01 -9.03 19.90
CA ASN A 421 17.02 -9.04 20.97
C ASN A 421 17.30 -10.48 21.41
N GLY A 422 16.26 -11.27 21.67
CA GLY A 422 16.40 -12.68 22.01
C GLY A 422 17.12 -13.48 20.93
N ALA A 423 16.79 -13.26 19.65
CA ALA A 423 17.49 -13.89 18.53
C ALA A 423 18.99 -13.50 18.47
N THR A 424 19.30 -12.23 18.75
CA THR A 424 20.68 -11.74 18.83
C THR A 424 21.43 -12.40 19.98
N ASP A 425 20.86 -12.42 21.18
CA ASP A 425 21.50 -12.98 22.38
C ASP A 425 21.80 -14.48 22.23
N LEU A 426 20.96 -15.21 21.48
CA LEU A 426 21.13 -16.63 21.21
C LEU A 426 22.20 -16.93 20.16
N THR A 427 22.42 -16.02 19.19
CA THR A 427 23.17 -16.36 17.96
C THR A 427 24.35 -15.46 17.65
N HIS A 428 24.27 -14.17 17.96
CA HIS A 428 25.14 -13.11 17.43
C HIS A 428 25.29 -13.20 15.90
N ALA A 429 24.18 -13.50 15.19
CA ALA A 429 24.18 -13.70 13.75
C ALA A 429 24.74 -12.48 12.99
N PRO A 430 25.69 -12.66 12.05
CA PRO A 430 26.17 -11.57 11.21
C PRO A 430 25.14 -11.11 10.16
N LEU A 431 24.11 -11.92 9.90
CA LEU A 431 23.08 -11.67 8.91
C LEU A 431 21.67 -11.76 9.50
N HIS A 432 20.88 -10.74 9.21
CA HIS A 432 19.43 -10.73 9.38
C HIS A 432 18.75 -10.66 8.01
N VAL A 433 17.95 -11.68 7.67
CA VAL A 433 17.06 -11.68 6.51
C VAL A 433 15.66 -11.30 6.98
N ASN A 434 15.20 -10.11 6.62
CA ASN A 434 13.93 -9.55 7.03
C ASN A 434 12.97 -9.46 5.84
N LEU A 435 11.98 -10.36 5.80
CA LEU A 435 11.12 -10.51 4.64
C LEU A 435 9.95 -9.51 4.69
N HIS A 436 9.84 -8.72 3.64
CA HIS A 436 8.85 -7.66 3.49
C HIS A 436 8.16 -7.73 2.13
N GLY A 437 7.10 -6.95 2.02
CA GLY A 437 6.35 -6.70 0.80
C GLY A 437 5.89 -5.25 0.72
N TYR A 438 5.17 -4.92 -0.33
CA TYR A 438 4.64 -3.57 -0.55
C TYR A 438 3.42 -3.63 -1.48
N PRO A 439 2.72 -2.50 -1.72
CA PRO A 439 1.54 -2.45 -2.58
C PRO A 439 1.72 -3.20 -3.91
N SER A 440 0.80 -4.14 -4.19
CA SER A 440 0.73 -4.87 -5.46
C SER A 440 -0.01 -4.12 -6.56
N HIS A 441 -0.67 -3.02 -6.20
CA HIS A 441 -1.38 -2.12 -7.09
C HIS A 441 -1.21 -0.67 -6.65
N GLU A 442 -1.77 0.28 -7.40
CA GLU A 442 -1.61 1.72 -7.12
C GLU A 442 -2.12 2.14 -5.74
N TRP A 443 -1.27 2.78 -4.94
CA TRP A 443 -1.64 3.37 -3.66
C TRP A 443 -1.99 4.85 -3.78
N THR A 444 -3.25 5.22 -3.48
CA THR A 444 -3.73 6.60 -3.66
C THR A 444 -4.34 7.21 -2.40
N ARG A 445 -4.25 8.54 -2.34
CA ARG A 445 -4.90 9.41 -1.34
C ARG A 445 -5.56 10.62 -2.02
N PRO A 446 -6.75 10.47 -2.62
CA PRO A 446 -7.38 11.50 -3.45
C PRO A 446 -7.77 12.81 -2.74
N LEU A 447 -8.03 12.79 -1.43
CA LEU A 447 -8.41 13.97 -0.65
C LEU A 447 -7.21 14.66 0.03
N SER A 448 -6.04 14.02 0.00
CA SER A 448 -4.78 14.49 0.60
C SER A 448 -3.63 14.61 -0.41
N GLY A 449 -3.90 15.17 -1.59
CA GLY A 449 -2.86 15.45 -2.59
C GLY A 449 -2.62 14.36 -3.64
N TYR A 450 -3.41 13.30 -3.63
CA TYR A 450 -3.33 12.09 -4.46
C TYR A 450 -2.14 11.18 -4.13
N VAL A 451 -0.93 11.73 -4.09
CA VAL A 451 0.30 10.98 -3.82
C VAL A 451 0.52 10.88 -2.30
N PRO A 452 0.67 9.68 -1.73
CA PRO A 452 0.96 9.52 -0.31
C PRO A 452 2.25 10.24 0.12
N ARG A 453 2.10 11.27 0.95
CA ARG A 453 3.22 12.06 1.48
C ARG A 453 4.24 11.17 2.18
N ASN A 454 5.54 11.39 1.94
CA ASN A 454 6.67 10.58 2.43
C ASN A 454 6.73 9.12 1.92
N PHE A 455 5.77 8.71 1.09
CA PHE A 455 5.72 7.36 0.52
C PHE A 455 5.58 7.35 -1.01
N ALA A 456 5.84 8.47 -1.68
CA ALA A 456 5.67 8.61 -3.14
C ALA A 456 6.36 7.49 -3.95
N MET A 457 7.52 7.00 -3.52
CA MET A 457 8.24 5.90 -4.19
C MET A 457 7.55 4.53 -4.10
N TRP A 458 6.55 4.38 -3.23
CA TRP A 458 5.78 3.16 -2.98
C TRP A 458 4.41 3.18 -3.65
N THR A 459 4.07 4.28 -4.33
CA THR A 459 2.77 4.49 -5.00
C THR A 459 2.49 3.40 -6.03
N LEU A 460 3.51 2.96 -6.77
CA LEU A 460 3.37 2.01 -7.89
C LEU A 460 4.21 0.74 -7.68
N PRO A 461 3.70 -0.42 -8.14
CA PRO A 461 4.48 -1.65 -8.31
C PRO A 461 5.69 -1.44 -9.25
N LYS A 462 6.82 -2.06 -8.90
CA LYS A 462 8.12 -1.93 -9.59
C LYS A 462 8.99 -3.19 -9.46
N GLY A 463 8.35 -4.34 -9.42
CA GLY A 463 8.96 -5.65 -9.32
C GLY A 463 9.37 -6.03 -7.90
N PHE A 464 9.94 -7.22 -7.77
CA PHE A 464 10.62 -7.69 -6.57
C PHE A 464 12.01 -7.06 -6.47
N PHE A 465 12.26 -6.33 -5.39
CA PHE A 465 13.56 -5.70 -5.16
C PHE A 465 14.13 -5.98 -3.78
N LEU A 466 15.41 -5.71 -3.61
CA LEU A 466 16.16 -6.01 -2.38
C LEU A 466 16.74 -4.72 -1.79
N VAL A 467 16.68 -4.60 -0.46
CA VAL A 467 17.38 -3.56 0.29
C VAL A 467 18.46 -4.23 1.13
N MET A 468 19.71 -3.80 0.96
CA MET A 468 20.85 -4.26 1.74
C MET A 468 21.33 -3.13 2.62
N ARG A 469 21.09 -3.27 3.93
CA ARG A 469 21.71 -2.41 4.94
C ARG A 469 22.93 -3.13 5.50
N HIS A 470 24.02 -2.39 5.66
CA HIS A 470 25.24 -2.96 6.22
C HIS A 470 25.97 -1.99 7.14
N HIS A 471 26.80 -2.50 8.04
CA HIS A 471 27.69 -1.67 8.83
C HIS A 471 28.82 -1.08 7.98
N GLU A 472 29.45 -0.02 8.49
CA GLU A 472 30.66 0.53 7.87
C GLU A 472 31.74 -0.57 7.72
N GLY A 473 32.36 -0.66 6.53
CA GLY A 473 33.41 -1.65 6.22
C GLY A 473 32.90 -3.03 5.79
N TRP A 474 31.59 -3.24 5.68
CA TRP A 474 30.98 -4.50 5.21
C TRP A 474 30.62 -4.51 3.72
N ASP A 475 30.97 -3.47 2.96
CA ASP A 475 30.57 -3.22 1.57
C ASP A 475 30.82 -4.44 0.64
N ARG A 476 32.03 -5.02 0.70
CA ARG A 476 32.38 -6.18 -0.13
C ARG A 476 31.52 -7.42 0.20
N ARG A 477 31.14 -7.59 1.47
CA ARG A 477 30.31 -8.71 1.92
C ARG A 477 28.85 -8.50 1.52
N ALA A 478 28.36 -7.27 1.64
CA ALA A 478 27.05 -6.84 1.14
C ALA A 478 26.92 -7.08 -0.38
N ASP A 479 27.92 -6.67 -1.16
CA ASP A 479 27.95 -6.91 -2.62
C ASP A 479 28.00 -8.41 -2.95
N THR A 480 28.79 -9.19 -2.22
CA THR A 480 28.86 -10.65 -2.41
C THR A 480 27.51 -11.31 -2.14
N MET A 481 26.85 -10.91 -1.05
CA MET A 481 25.52 -11.37 -0.66
C MET A 481 24.49 -11.08 -1.77
N LEU A 482 24.37 -9.82 -2.19
CA LEU A 482 23.43 -9.42 -3.23
C LEU A 482 23.68 -10.12 -4.56
N ASN A 483 24.95 -10.21 -4.99
CA ASN A 483 25.29 -10.92 -6.24
C ASN A 483 24.90 -12.41 -6.18
N HIS A 484 25.09 -13.07 -5.03
CA HIS A 484 24.69 -14.47 -4.90
C HIS A 484 23.17 -14.62 -4.92
N VAL A 485 22.47 -13.86 -4.08
CA VAL A 485 21.00 -13.94 -3.93
C VAL A 485 20.31 -13.65 -5.25
N THR A 486 20.63 -12.54 -5.91
CA THR A 486 20.00 -12.15 -7.19
C THR A 486 20.25 -13.16 -8.31
N ARG A 487 21.42 -13.85 -8.33
CA ARG A 487 21.68 -14.95 -9.28
C ARG A 487 20.79 -16.16 -9.04
N GLN A 488 20.44 -16.47 -7.79
CA GLN A 488 19.54 -17.58 -7.48
C GLN A 488 18.09 -17.20 -7.79
N LEU A 489 17.69 -15.96 -7.46
CA LEU A 489 16.38 -15.44 -7.83
C LEU A 489 16.16 -15.44 -9.34
N GLY A 490 17.18 -15.10 -10.13
CA GLY A 490 17.11 -15.17 -11.59
C GLY A 490 16.91 -16.57 -12.18
N LYS A 491 16.97 -17.64 -11.35
CA LYS A 491 16.63 -19.01 -11.77
C LYS A 491 15.17 -19.35 -11.58
N ILE A 492 14.41 -18.52 -10.85
CA ILE A 492 12.97 -18.70 -10.69
C ILE A 492 12.29 -18.38 -12.03
N PRO A 493 11.55 -19.34 -12.62
CA PRO A 493 10.88 -19.10 -13.90
C PRO A 493 9.96 -17.89 -13.84
N GLY A 494 10.09 -16.98 -14.82
CA GLY A 494 9.21 -15.81 -14.98
C GLY A 494 9.52 -14.60 -14.08
N LEU A 495 10.31 -14.75 -13.01
CA LEU A 495 10.51 -13.66 -12.04
C LEU A 495 11.24 -12.43 -12.63
N ILE A 496 12.25 -12.65 -13.49
CA ILE A 496 12.92 -11.54 -14.18
C ILE A 496 11.96 -10.83 -15.13
N THR A 497 11.19 -11.59 -15.93
CA THR A 497 10.20 -11.02 -16.85
C THR A 497 9.12 -10.24 -16.11
N TYR A 498 8.69 -10.73 -14.96
CA TYR A 498 7.76 -10.02 -14.07
C TYR A 498 8.33 -8.68 -13.61
N ASN A 499 9.59 -8.66 -13.15
CA ASN A 499 10.28 -7.44 -12.76
C ASN A 499 10.41 -6.45 -13.91
N ASP A 500 10.89 -6.91 -15.06
CA ASP A 500 11.11 -6.07 -16.24
C ASP A 500 9.80 -5.38 -16.66
N ALA A 501 8.69 -6.13 -16.69
CA ALA A 501 7.37 -5.59 -17.05
C ALA A 501 6.88 -4.52 -16.06
N GLN A 502 7.05 -4.73 -14.74
CA GLN A 502 6.65 -3.73 -13.75
C GLN A 502 7.56 -2.50 -13.75
N ILE A 503 8.87 -2.66 -13.97
CA ILE A 503 9.81 -1.54 -14.04
C ILE A 503 9.52 -0.69 -15.28
N GLU A 504 9.29 -1.30 -16.44
CA GLU A 504 8.94 -0.58 -17.68
C GLU A 504 7.67 0.26 -17.48
N LEU A 505 6.62 -0.32 -16.88
CA LEU A 505 5.39 0.42 -16.62
C LEU A 505 5.57 1.51 -15.55
N TYR A 506 6.34 1.23 -14.49
CA TYR A 506 6.69 2.22 -13.48
C TYR A 506 7.38 3.44 -14.11
N GLU A 507 8.36 3.22 -14.99
CA GLU A 507 9.15 4.29 -15.60
C GLU A 507 8.29 5.22 -16.48
N ILE A 508 7.27 4.70 -17.14
CA ILE A 508 6.32 5.50 -17.95
C ILE A 508 5.53 6.48 -17.06
N HIS A 509 5.12 6.07 -15.86
CA HIS A 509 4.20 6.82 -15.02
C HIS A 509 4.88 7.60 -13.89
N ALA A 510 5.90 7.03 -13.26
CA ALA A 510 6.60 7.59 -12.10
C ALA A 510 7.98 8.17 -12.43
N GLY A 511 8.59 7.77 -13.55
CA GLY A 511 9.97 8.10 -13.91
C GLY A 511 10.99 7.07 -13.40
N GLU A 512 12.28 7.41 -13.42
CA GLU A 512 13.36 6.49 -13.03
C GLU A 512 13.21 5.99 -11.58
N THR A 513 13.50 4.70 -11.36
CA THR A 513 13.36 4.08 -10.03
C THR A 513 14.45 4.49 -9.03
N GLY A 514 15.62 4.92 -9.51
CA GLY A 514 16.78 5.25 -8.68
C GLY A 514 17.53 4.06 -8.07
N PHE A 515 17.15 2.82 -8.41
CA PHE A 515 17.80 1.61 -7.89
C PHE A 515 19.00 1.18 -8.73
N ARG A 516 19.97 0.53 -8.07
CA ARG A 516 21.04 -0.20 -8.77
C ARG A 516 20.49 -1.54 -9.25
N ILE A 517 20.57 -1.83 -10.54
CA ILE A 517 20.19 -3.15 -11.07
C ILE A 517 21.34 -4.14 -10.89
N ILE A 518 21.08 -5.28 -10.23
CA ILE A 518 22.04 -6.38 -10.04
C ILE A 518 21.39 -7.67 -10.55
N ASN A 519 21.95 -8.26 -11.61
CA ASN A 519 21.45 -9.50 -12.24
C ASN A 519 19.93 -9.47 -12.58
N GLY A 520 19.39 -8.31 -12.96
CA GLY A 520 17.96 -8.15 -13.31
C GLY A 520 17.05 -7.75 -12.13
N PHE A 521 17.61 -7.49 -10.95
CA PHE A 521 16.84 -7.10 -9.77
C PHE A 521 17.21 -5.69 -9.30
N PRO A 522 16.24 -4.81 -8.99
CA PRO A 522 16.52 -3.54 -8.33
C PRO A 522 17.07 -3.80 -6.92
N CYS A 523 18.13 -3.07 -6.57
CA CYS A 523 18.79 -3.18 -5.28
C CYS A 523 19.08 -1.79 -4.72
N LEU A 524 18.70 -1.56 -3.46
CA LEU A 524 19.10 -0.39 -2.67
C LEU A 524 20.16 -0.81 -1.66
N VAL A 525 21.34 -0.20 -1.71
CA VAL A 525 22.43 -0.49 -0.77
C VAL A 525 22.75 0.75 0.03
N SER A 526 22.82 0.64 1.35
CA SER A 526 23.33 1.72 2.18
C SER A 526 23.98 1.25 3.47
N VAL A 527 24.86 2.09 4.00
CA VAL A 527 25.37 1.95 5.37
C VAL A 527 24.28 2.28 6.38
N ASP A 528 24.12 1.46 7.41
CA ASP A 528 23.24 1.70 8.56
C ASP A 528 23.72 0.92 9.80
N ASP A 529 24.51 1.57 10.65
CA ASP A 529 25.09 0.98 11.86
C ASP A 529 24.09 0.82 13.02
N ARG A 530 22.83 1.24 12.85
CA ARG A 530 21.79 1.10 13.89
C ARG A 530 21.33 -0.35 14.05
N HIS A 531 21.45 -1.16 12.99
CA HIS A 531 21.06 -2.57 13.02
C HIS A 531 22.04 -3.37 13.87
N THR A 532 21.55 -4.38 14.58
CA THR A 532 22.41 -5.22 15.42
C THR A 532 23.24 -6.21 14.58
N ALA A 533 22.65 -6.76 13.52
CA ALA A 533 23.37 -7.59 12.55
C ALA A 533 24.14 -6.68 11.56
N PRO A 534 25.44 -6.95 11.32
CA PRO A 534 26.24 -6.20 10.34
C PRO A 534 25.74 -6.24 8.90
N LEU A 535 24.98 -7.26 8.52
CA LEU A 535 24.25 -7.34 7.26
C LEU A 535 22.77 -7.53 7.56
N THR A 536 21.93 -6.68 6.98
CA THR A 536 20.47 -6.82 7.01
C THR A 536 19.96 -6.80 5.57
N LEU A 537 19.51 -7.96 5.09
CA LEU A 537 18.87 -8.14 3.79
C LEU A 537 17.36 -8.04 3.97
N ILE A 538 16.77 -7.02 3.37
CA ILE A 538 15.33 -6.78 3.35
C ILE A 538 14.81 -7.07 1.94
N THR A 539 13.68 -7.76 1.84
CA THR A 539 13.04 -8.09 0.57
C THR A 539 11.80 -7.25 0.36
N GLU A 540 11.46 -6.84 -0.85
CA GLU A 540 10.27 -6.01 -1.10
C GLU A 540 9.53 -6.60 -2.30
N TYR A 541 8.59 -7.51 -2.03
CA TYR A 541 7.73 -8.12 -3.06
C TYR A 541 6.38 -7.38 -3.15
N PRO A 542 5.86 -7.08 -4.35
CA PRO A 542 4.53 -6.47 -4.51
C PRO A 542 3.45 -7.48 -4.11
N ASP A 543 3.09 -7.52 -2.82
CA ASP A 543 2.38 -8.64 -2.19
C ASP A 543 1.18 -8.26 -1.33
N GLU A 544 1.02 -6.97 -1.05
CA GLU A 544 -0.10 -6.48 -0.26
C GLU A 544 -1.39 -6.73 -1.05
N THR A 545 -2.00 -7.90 -0.80
CA THR A 545 -3.29 -8.37 -1.27
C THR A 545 -3.39 -9.12 -2.60
N ILE A 546 -2.32 -9.84 -2.91
CA ILE A 546 -2.30 -10.87 -3.96
C ILE A 546 -2.79 -12.23 -3.45
N TYR A 547 -3.37 -13.04 -4.35
CA TYR A 547 -3.92 -14.38 -4.08
C TYR A 547 -3.58 -15.33 -5.23
N GLY A 548 -3.87 -16.62 -5.08
CA GLY A 548 -3.71 -17.59 -6.16
C GLY A 548 -2.25 -17.83 -6.50
N ASP A 549 -1.98 -17.96 -7.79
CA ASP A 549 -0.64 -18.24 -8.31
C ASP A 549 0.35 -17.11 -8.02
N ASP A 550 -0.10 -15.85 -7.97
CA ASP A 550 0.74 -14.71 -7.64
C ASP A 550 1.22 -14.76 -6.19
N PHE A 551 0.33 -15.15 -5.26
CA PHE A 551 0.72 -15.37 -3.86
C PHE A 551 1.75 -16.51 -3.73
N ILE A 552 1.58 -17.59 -4.51
CA ILE A 552 2.53 -18.71 -4.56
C ILE A 552 3.88 -18.29 -5.13
N ALA A 553 3.88 -17.49 -6.20
CA ALA A 553 5.09 -16.93 -6.78
C ALA A 553 5.83 -16.04 -5.78
N GLY A 554 5.09 -15.18 -5.06
CA GLY A 554 5.62 -14.31 -4.02
C GLY A 554 6.31 -15.09 -2.90
N HIS A 555 5.60 -16.03 -2.26
CA HIS A 555 6.21 -16.79 -1.16
C HIS A 555 7.30 -17.77 -1.63
N THR A 556 7.33 -18.15 -2.91
CA THR A 556 8.46 -18.85 -3.54
C THR A 556 9.70 -17.97 -3.68
N ALA A 557 9.55 -16.73 -4.16
CA ALA A 557 10.66 -15.78 -4.25
C ALA A 557 11.24 -15.45 -2.86
N GLN A 558 10.37 -15.27 -1.87
CA GLN A 558 10.77 -15.05 -0.47
C GLN A 558 11.55 -16.26 0.09
N MET A 559 11.04 -17.48 -0.11
CA MET A 559 11.72 -18.71 0.32
C MET A 559 13.12 -18.83 -0.31
N VAL A 560 13.21 -18.66 -1.64
CA VAL A 560 14.50 -18.75 -2.35
C VAL A 560 15.48 -17.68 -1.87
N THR A 561 14.99 -16.48 -1.54
CA THR A 561 15.83 -15.42 -0.96
C THR A 561 16.48 -15.87 0.34
N VAL A 562 15.71 -16.41 1.28
CA VAL A 562 16.24 -16.90 2.57
C VAL A 562 17.28 -17.99 2.36
N ILE A 563 16.98 -19.00 1.55
CA ILE A 563 17.91 -20.11 1.28
C ILE A 563 19.20 -19.61 0.65
N SER A 564 19.10 -18.72 -0.33
CA SER A 564 20.26 -18.18 -1.05
C SER A 564 21.10 -17.27 -0.17
N ALA A 565 20.46 -16.48 0.69
CA ALA A 565 21.15 -15.63 1.66
C ALA A 565 21.87 -16.45 2.73
N TYR A 566 21.25 -17.55 3.19
CA TYR A 566 21.89 -18.51 4.09
C TYR A 566 23.16 -19.10 3.46
N ASP A 567 23.07 -19.59 2.21
CA ASP A 567 24.19 -20.15 1.48
C ASP A 567 25.32 -19.11 1.28
N ALA A 568 24.94 -17.90 0.87
CA ALA A 568 25.84 -16.75 0.74
C ALA A 568 26.59 -16.44 2.04
N MET A 569 25.91 -16.48 3.19
CA MET A 569 26.54 -16.25 4.48
C MET A 569 27.63 -17.29 4.78
N GLN A 570 27.37 -18.57 4.49
CA GLN A 570 28.38 -19.62 4.69
C GLN A 570 29.63 -19.39 3.84
N MET A 571 29.47 -18.97 2.58
CA MET A 571 30.60 -18.60 1.72
C MET A 571 31.35 -17.38 2.24
N ILE A 572 30.64 -16.35 2.71
CA ILE A 572 31.24 -15.12 3.22
C ILE A 572 32.08 -15.38 4.47
N VAL A 573 31.63 -16.23 5.39
CA VAL A 573 32.43 -16.57 6.59
C VAL A 573 33.63 -17.46 6.25
N GLN A 574 33.49 -18.36 5.27
CA GLN A 574 34.59 -19.26 4.88
C GLN A 574 35.71 -18.55 4.10
N TYR A 575 35.39 -17.52 3.32
CA TYR A 575 36.32 -16.91 2.35
C TYR A 575 36.51 -15.38 2.49
N GLY A 576 35.74 -14.72 3.36
CA GLY A 576 35.64 -13.25 3.42
C GLY A 576 36.34 -12.63 4.61
#